data_AF-A0A932RM61-F1
#
_entry.id   AF-A0A932RM61-F1
#
_cell.length_a   1.000
_cell.length_b   1.000
_cell.length_c   1.000
_cell.angle_alpha   90.00
_cell.angle_beta   90.00
_cell.angle_gamma   90.00
#
_symmetry.space_group_name_H-M   'P 1'
#
loop_
_entity.id
_entity.type
_entity.pdbx_description
1 polymer ?
#
loop_
_entity_poly.entity_id
_entity_poly.type
_entity_poly.pdbx_seq_one_letter_code
_entity_poly.pdbx_strand_id
1 'polypeptide(L)'
;MGTKALQAGKTNAAVQLFELQAGYAEIADIEQGHVDVGPGKTPSYTLGINAYNNLAVAYMHKGDYLRARLWCHVALNWDKENKTALYNLGQIAEKLKQWRWPESVTGMYLRTQVGDNGTACALSKMAPGRYQCRSLE
;
A
#
# COMPACT_ATOMS: atom_id res chain seq x y z
N MET A 1 -2.01 -1.93 -20.41
CA MET A 1 -0.78 -2.70 -20.73
C MET A 1 -0.34 -3.56 -19.55
N GLY A 2 -0.36 -3.07 -18.31
CA GLY A 2 -0.01 -3.85 -17.11
C GLY A 2 -0.84 -5.12 -16.89
N THR A 3 -2.16 -5.08 -17.12
CA THR A 3 -3.04 -6.26 -16.96
C THR A 3 -2.66 -7.41 -17.90
N LYS A 4 -2.26 -7.10 -19.14
CA LYS A 4 -1.76 -8.11 -20.10
C LYS A 4 -0.44 -8.72 -19.62
N ALA A 5 0.43 -7.91 -19.02
CA ALA A 5 1.68 -8.39 -18.43
C ALA A 5 1.42 -9.31 -17.22
N LEU A 6 0.43 -9.00 -16.36
CA LEU A 6 -0.01 -9.89 -15.28
C LEU A 6 -0.55 -11.21 -15.80
N GLN A 7 -1.43 -11.17 -16.80
CA GLN A 7 -1.99 -12.39 -17.42
C GLN A 7 -0.90 -13.27 -18.04
N ALA A 8 0.16 -12.66 -18.56
CA ALA A 8 1.34 -13.36 -19.07
C ALA A 8 2.34 -13.82 -17.98
N GLY A 9 2.01 -13.66 -16.70
CA GLY A 9 2.89 -14.01 -15.56
C GLY A 9 4.11 -13.08 -15.39
N LYS A 10 4.20 -11.99 -16.16
CA LYS A 10 5.32 -11.04 -16.12
C LYS A 10 5.10 -9.99 -15.03
N THR A 11 5.12 -10.44 -13.77
CA THR A 11 4.78 -9.62 -12.60
C THR A 11 5.64 -8.38 -12.44
N ASN A 12 6.97 -8.47 -12.61
CA ASN A 12 7.87 -7.31 -12.51
C ASN A 12 7.59 -6.25 -13.59
N ALA A 13 7.32 -6.68 -14.82
CA ALA A 13 6.96 -5.76 -15.90
C ALA A 13 5.59 -5.11 -15.64
N ALA A 14 4.64 -5.88 -15.09
CA ALA A 14 3.35 -5.33 -14.70
C ALA A 14 3.48 -4.26 -13.62
N VAL A 15 4.30 -4.49 -12.58
CA VAL A 15 4.58 -3.51 -11.53
C VAL A 15 5.11 -2.22 -12.13
N GLN A 16 6.15 -2.28 -12.98
CA GLN A 16 6.72 -1.09 -13.62
C GLN A 16 5.68 -0.31 -14.43
N LEU A 17 4.84 -1.02 -15.19
CA LEU A 17 3.79 -0.39 -15.98
C LEU A 17 2.72 0.28 -15.10
N PHE A 18 2.39 -0.32 -13.96
CA PHE A 18 1.42 0.26 -13.04
C PHE A 18 1.98 1.39 -12.18
N GLU A 19 3.27 1.37 -11.83
CA GLU A 19 3.95 2.50 -11.18
C GLU A 19 3.96 3.72 -12.12
N LEU A 20 4.29 3.49 -13.39
CA LEU A 20 4.23 4.53 -14.40
C LEU A 20 2.80 5.06 -14.59
N GLN A 21 1.80 4.16 -14.63
CA GLN A 21 0.39 4.54 -14.71
C GLN A 21 -0.05 5.36 -13.50
N ALA A 22 0.39 5.01 -12.28
CA ALA A 22 0.06 5.75 -11.06
C ALA A 22 0.64 7.17 -11.09
N GLY A 23 1.92 7.32 -11.48
CA GLY A 23 2.54 8.63 -11.61
C GLY A 23 1.84 9.52 -12.64
N TYR A 24 1.47 8.99 -13.81
CA TYR A 24 0.70 9.75 -14.80
C TYR A 24 -0.71 10.10 -14.32
N ALA A 25 -1.36 9.17 -13.60
CA ALA A 25 -2.69 9.40 -13.07
C ALA A 25 -2.70 10.47 -11.97
N GLU A 26 -1.69 10.51 -11.10
CA GLU A 26 -1.49 11.59 -10.13
C GLU A 26 -1.37 12.95 -10.82
N ILE A 27 -0.52 13.05 -11.84
CA ILE A 27 -0.34 14.30 -12.59
C ILE A 27 -1.64 14.71 -13.28
N ALA A 28 -2.31 13.77 -13.94
CA ALA A 28 -3.58 14.03 -14.62
C ALA A 28 -4.69 14.45 -13.63
N ASP A 29 -4.79 13.81 -12.46
CA ASP A 29 -5.77 14.17 -11.43
C ASP A 29 -5.42 15.53 -10.79
N ILE A 30 -4.14 15.91 -10.69
CA ILE A 30 -3.71 17.26 -10.27
C ILE A 30 -4.10 18.30 -11.33
N GLU A 31 -3.79 18.06 -12.60
CA GLU A 31 -4.14 18.95 -13.72
C GLU A 31 -5.65 19.12 -13.84
N GLN A 32 -6.42 18.05 -13.66
CA GLN A 32 -7.88 18.07 -13.68
C GLN A 32 -8.48 18.64 -12.39
N GLY A 33 -7.83 18.43 -11.24
CA GLY A 33 -8.19 18.97 -9.94
C GLY A 33 -7.98 20.48 -9.82
N HIS A 34 -7.24 21.10 -10.76
CA HIS A 34 -7.12 22.54 -10.93
C HIS A 34 -8.13 23.14 -11.93
N VAL A 35 -8.96 22.32 -12.59
CA VAL A 35 -10.04 22.85 -13.44
C VAL A 35 -11.20 23.19 -12.53
N ASP A 36 -11.27 24.46 -12.15
CA ASP A 36 -12.32 25.16 -11.42
C ASP A 36 -13.70 24.50 -11.56
N VAL A 37 -13.93 23.44 -10.78
CA VAL A 37 -15.20 22.73 -10.73
C VAL A 37 -16.04 23.52 -9.75
N GLY A 38 -16.94 24.33 -10.31
CA GLY A 38 -17.78 25.27 -9.58
C GLY A 38 -18.42 24.72 -8.30
N PRO A 39 -19.01 25.60 -7.47
CA PRO A 39 -19.37 25.29 -6.09
C PRO A 39 -20.21 24.02 -6.00
N GLY A 40 -19.66 22.99 -5.32
CA GLY A 40 -20.34 21.73 -5.04
C GLY A 40 -19.77 20.46 -5.68
N LYS A 41 -18.68 20.55 -6.47
CA LYS A 41 -17.98 19.37 -7.00
C LYS A 41 -16.70 19.07 -6.22
N THR A 42 -16.64 17.89 -5.60
CA THR A 42 -15.42 17.37 -4.99
C THR A 42 -14.42 16.96 -6.08
N PRO A 43 -13.12 17.23 -5.91
CA PRO A 43 -12.10 16.69 -6.80
C PRO A 43 -12.20 15.16 -6.83
N SER A 44 -12.32 14.59 -8.01
CA SER A 44 -12.50 13.15 -8.20
C SER A 44 -11.18 12.54 -8.63
N TYR A 45 -10.43 11.97 -7.68
CA TYR A 45 -9.13 11.34 -7.93
C TYR A 45 -9.27 9.89 -8.46
N THR A 46 -10.19 9.70 -9.40
CA THR A 46 -10.60 8.36 -9.84
C THR A 46 -9.48 7.64 -10.60
N LEU A 47 -8.62 8.36 -11.32
CA LEU A 47 -7.55 7.75 -12.11
C LEU A 47 -6.48 7.18 -11.21
N GLY A 48 -5.99 7.95 -10.23
CA GLY A 48 -4.95 7.48 -9.32
C GLY A 48 -5.47 6.41 -8.35
N ILE A 49 -6.71 6.51 -7.85
CA ILE A 49 -7.34 5.40 -7.08
C ILE A 49 -7.28 4.08 -7.87
N ASN A 50 -7.68 4.11 -9.14
CA ASN A 50 -7.67 2.91 -9.99
C ASN A 50 -6.24 2.42 -10.26
N ALA A 51 -5.29 3.33 -10.47
CA ALA A 51 -3.89 2.98 -10.69
C ALA A 51 -3.26 2.32 -9.45
N TYR A 52 -3.47 2.87 -8.25
CA TYR A 52 -2.98 2.28 -7.01
C TYR A 52 -3.63 0.93 -6.71
N ASN A 53 -4.92 0.76 -7.00
CA ASN A 53 -5.59 -0.53 -6.89
C ASN A 53 -4.94 -1.59 -7.79
N ASN A 54 -4.63 -1.24 -9.03
CA ASN A 54 -3.94 -2.15 -9.95
C ASN A 54 -2.50 -2.43 -9.52
N LEU A 55 -1.81 -1.44 -8.99
CA LEU A 55 -0.46 -1.58 -8.46
C LEU A 55 -0.43 -2.51 -7.24
N ALA A 56 -1.41 -2.40 -6.34
CA ALA A 56 -1.59 -3.31 -5.22
C ALA A 56 -1.75 -4.76 -5.69
N VAL A 57 -2.62 -5.00 -6.68
CA VAL A 57 -2.81 -6.33 -7.29
C VAL A 57 -1.50 -6.86 -7.87
N ALA A 58 -0.73 -6.02 -8.59
CA ALA A 58 0.54 -6.47 -9.15
C ALA A 58 1.56 -6.86 -8.07
N TYR A 59 1.62 -6.12 -6.96
CA TYR A 59 2.44 -6.48 -5.82
C TYR A 59 1.93 -7.74 -5.09
N MET A 60 0.62 -7.98 -5.02
CA MET A 60 0.06 -9.25 -4.52
C MET A 60 0.50 -10.44 -5.38
N HIS A 61 0.48 -10.29 -6.70
CA HIS A 61 0.96 -11.32 -7.63
C HIS A 61 2.47 -11.56 -7.54
N LYS A 62 3.24 -10.52 -7.19
CA LYS A 62 4.68 -10.63 -6.90
C LYS A 62 4.96 -11.29 -5.54
N GLY A 63 3.97 -11.38 -4.67
CA GLY A 63 4.09 -11.88 -3.29
C GLY A 63 4.57 -10.82 -2.29
N ASP A 64 4.76 -9.55 -2.71
CA ASP A 64 5.16 -8.47 -1.81
C ASP A 64 3.92 -7.83 -1.18
N TYR A 65 3.35 -8.53 -0.20
CA TYR A 65 2.10 -8.14 0.43
C TYR A 65 2.21 -6.86 1.27
N LEU A 66 3.40 -6.45 1.70
CA LEU A 66 3.61 -5.21 2.44
C LEU A 66 3.47 -4.00 1.53
N ARG A 67 4.14 -4.03 0.37
CA ARG A 67 3.96 -2.97 -0.63
C ARG A 67 2.53 -2.97 -1.18
N ALA A 68 1.94 -4.13 -1.42
CA ALA A 68 0.53 -4.21 -1.82
C ALA A 68 -0.40 -3.52 -0.80
N ARG A 69 -0.18 -3.75 0.50
CA ARG A 69 -0.94 -3.12 1.57
C ARG A 69 -0.80 -1.60 1.55
N LEU A 70 0.43 -1.11 1.39
CA LEU A 70 0.72 0.32 1.32
C LEU A 70 -0.09 0.99 0.22
N TRP A 71 -0.07 0.45 -1.01
CA TRP A 71 -0.80 1.04 -2.13
C TRP A 71 -2.31 1.04 -1.95
N CYS A 72 -2.89 0.02 -1.30
CA CYS A 72 -4.31 0.06 -0.93
C CYS A 72 -4.61 1.20 0.05
N HIS A 73 -3.72 1.47 1.02
CA HIS A 73 -3.89 2.60 1.92
C HIS A 73 -3.77 3.95 1.21
N VAL A 74 -2.89 4.07 0.21
CA VAL A 74 -2.82 5.29 -0.61
C VAL A 74 -4.14 5.52 -1.34
N ALA A 75 -4.75 4.49 -1.95
CA ALA A 75 -6.06 4.60 -2.57
C ALA A 75 -7.15 5.02 -1.55
N LEU A 76 -7.13 4.46 -0.35
CA LEU A 76 -8.09 4.78 0.72
C LEU A 76 -7.91 6.17 1.33
N ASN A 77 -6.71 6.76 1.23
CA ASN A 77 -6.50 8.14 1.64
C ASN A 77 -7.29 9.12 0.76
N TRP A 78 -7.52 8.77 -0.51
CA TRP A 78 -8.29 9.58 -1.45
C TRP A 78 -9.78 9.25 -1.40
N ASP A 79 -10.12 7.97 -1.30
CA ASP A 79 -11.49 7.48 -1.14
C ASP A 79 -11.56 6.42 -0.03
N LYS A 80 -11.98 6.83 1.16
CA LYS A 80 -12.04 5.97 2.36
C LYS A 80 -12.99 4.78 2.20
N GLU A 81 -13.96 4.86 1.30
CA GLU A 81 -14.97 3.82 1.08
C GLU A 81 -14.69 3.01 -0.19
N ASN A 82 -13.48 3.13 -0.75
CA ASN A 82 -13.14 2.44 -1.99
C ASN A 82 -13.24 0.91 -1.83
N LYS A 83 -14.31 0.34 -2.37
CA LYS A 83 -14.65 -1.08 -2.20
C LYS A 83 -13.54 -1.99 -2.73
N THR A 84 -12.89 -1.62 -3.83
CA THR A 84 -11.81 -2.39 -4.43
C THR A 84 -10.58 -2.42 -3.52
N ALA A 85 -10.17 -1.27 -2.98
CA ALA A 85 -9.04 -1.19 -2.05
C ALA A 85 -9.32 -1.96 -0.75
N LEU A 86 -10.52 -1.83 -0.18
CA LEU A 86 -10.93 -2.58 1.01
C LEU A 86 -10.93 -4.10 0.77
N TYR A 87 -11.46 -4.53 -0.38
CA TYR A 87 -11.46 -5.94 -0.77
C TYR A 87 -10.03 -6.49 -0.92
N ASN A 88 -9.15 -5.75 -1.58
CA ASN A 88 -7.74 -6.12 -1.73
C ASN A 88 -7.02 -6.19 -0.37
N LEU A 89 -7.28 -5.25 0.54
CA LEU A 89 -6.75 -5.30 1.91
C LEU A 89 -7.17 -6.56 2.66
N GLY A 90 -8.43 -7.00 2.49
CA GLY A 90 -8.90 -8.25 3.09
C GLY A 90 -8.08 -9.45 2.61
N GLN A 91 -7.88 -9.58 1.29
CA GLN A 91 -7.05 -10.65 0.72
C GLN A 91 -5.60 -10.57 1.19
N ILE A 92 -5.03 -9.36 1.24
CA ILE A 92 -3.67 -9.12 1.71
C ILE A 92 -3.53 -9.50 3.19
N ALA A 93 -4.51 -9.16 4.03
CA ALA A 93 -4.52 -9.50 5.44
C ALA A 93 -4.50 -11.02 5.65
N GLU A 94 -5.29 -11.78 4.89
CA GLU A 94 -5.28 -13.24 4.95
C GLU A 94 -3.91 -13.82 4.56
N LYS A 95 -3.26 -13.27 3.54
CA LYS A 95 -1.91 -13.68 3.16
C LYS A 95 -0.87 -13.33 4.22
N LEU A 96 -0.95 -12.15 4.82
CA LEU A 96 -0.05 -11.71 5.89
C LEU A 96 -0.21 -12.50 7.19
N LYS A 97 -1.41 -13.02 7.50
CA LYS A 97 -1.61 -13.92 8.66
C LYS A 97 -0.79 -15.20 8.54
N GLN A 98 -0.67 -15.72 7.32
CA GLN A 98 0.06 -16.95 7.00
C GLN A 98 1.54 -16.67 6.70
N TRP A 99 1.89 -15.40 6.48
CA TRP A 99 3.22 -15.00 6.07
C TRP A 99 4.22 -15.21 7.21
N ARG A 100 5.21 -16.06 6.94
CA ARG A 100 6.39 -16.16 7.78
C ARG A 100 7.25 -14.96 7.48
N TRP A 101 7.18 -13.98 8.36
CA TRP A 101 7.98 -12.79 8.21
C TRP A 101 9.46 -13.18 8.05
N PRO A 102 10.15 -12.69 7.00
CA PRO A 102 11.57 -12.95 6.84
C PRO A 102 12.27 -12.27 7.99
N GLU A 103 12.95 -13.04 8.82
CA GLU A 103 13.86 -12.48 9.81
C GLU A 103 14.73 -11.47 9.07
N SER A 104 14.72 -10.21 9.52
CA SER A 104 15.72 -9.26 9.03
C SER A 104 17.09 -9.87 9.32
N VAL A 105 18.16 -9.37 8.69
CA VAL A 105 19.53 -9.87 8.96
C VAL A 105 19.87 -9.82 10.47
N THR A 106 19.09 -9.10 11.28
CA THR A 106 19.14 -9.00 12.75
C THR A 106 17.91 -9.57 13.50
N GLY A 107 16.89 -10.13 12.83
CA GLY A 107 15.67 -10.66 13.46
C GLY A 107 14.68 -9.59 13.99
N MET A 108 14.95 -8.30 13.81
CA MET A 108 14.09 -7.19 14.26
C MET A 108 13.02 -6.80 13.23
N TYR A 109 11.79 -6.56 13.70
CA TYR A 109 10.70 -5.92 12.94
C TYR A 109 10.32 -4.63 13.64
N LEU A 110 10.57 -3.47 13.03
CA LEU A 110 10.10 -2.20 13.60
C LEU A 110 8.57 -2.14 13.56
N ARG A 111 7.91 -2.37 14.71
CA ARG A 111 6.57 -1.87 14.95
C ARG A 111 6.71 -0.59 15.77
N THR A 112 6.47 0.55 15.14
CA THR A 112 6.30 1.82 15.87
C THR A 112 4.95 1.76 16.56
N GLN A 113 4.96 1.66 17.89
CA GLN A 113 3.82 2.07 18.69
C GLN A 113 4.07 3.51 19.12
N VAL A 114 3.09 4.37 18.92
CA VAL A 114 3.04 5.68 19.56
C VAL A 114 2.58 5.39 20.98
N GLY A 115 3.47 5.50 21.97
CA GLY A 115 3.07 5.46 23.37
C GLY A 115 2.20 6.69 23.70
N ASP A 116 1.49 6.65 24.84
CA ASP A 116 0.60 7.74 25.29
C ASP A 116 1.32 9.10 25.43
N ASN A 117 2.65 9.10 25.44
CA ASN A 117 3.52 10.29 25.52
C ASN A 117 4.12 10.72 24.15
N GLY A 118 3.65 10.16 23.03
CA GLY A 118 4.13 10.52 21.69
C GLY A 118 5.48 9.91 21.28
N THR A 119 6.13 9.13 22.15
CA THR A 119 7.42 8.50 21.83
C THR A 119 7.21 7.25 20.96
N ALA A 120 7.87 7.20 19.80
CA ALA A 120 7.87 6.03 18.93
C ALA A 120 8.91 5.03 19.45
N CYS A 121 8.45 3.84 19.85
CA CYS A 121 9.35 2.77 20.26
C CYS A 121 9.50 1.70 19.18
N ALA A 122 10.73 1.21 19.00
CA ALA A 122 11.03 0.07 18.16
C ALA A 122 10.80 -1.23 18.96
N LEU A 123 9.75 -1.98 18.63
CA LEU A 123 9.57 -3.33 19.19
C LEU A 123 10.42 -4.33 18.43
N SER A 124 11.21 -5.13 19.14
CA SER A 124 11.97 -6.25 18.58
C SER A 124 11.36 -7.56 19.04
N LYS A 125 11.04 -8.48 18.12
CA LYS A 125 10.48 -9.78 18.48
C LYS A 125 11.62 -10.74 18.80
N MET A 126 11.76 -11.08 20.08
CA MET A 126 12.81 -11.97 20.58
C MET A 126 12.38 -13.45 20.54
N ALA A 127 11.06 -13.73 20.65
CA ALA A 127 10.47 -15.06 20.61
C ALA A 127 8.94 -14.99 20.34
N PRO A 128 8.23 -16.10 20.07
CA PRO A 128 6.77 -16.11 20.07
C PRO A 128 6.23 -15.54 21.39
N GLY A 129 5.50 -14.44 21.32
CA GLY A 129 4.92 -13.77 22.49
C GLY A 129 5.88 -12.89 23.31
N ARG A 130 7.17 -12.76 22.97
CA ARG A 130 8.10 -11.85 23.65
C ARG A 130 8.57 -10.74 22.71
N TYR A 131 8.25 -9.49 23.09
CA TYR A 131 8.70 -8.29 22.42
C TYR A 131 9.54 -7.45 23.38
N GLN A 132 10.69 -6.97 22.92
CA GLN A 132 11.51 -6.02 23.65
C GLN A 132 11.35 -4.64 23.01
N CYS A 133 10.96 -3.66 23.82
CA CYS A 133 10.82 -2.28 23.41
C CYS A 133 12.18 -1.58 23.57
N ARG A 134 12.74 -0.99 22.51
CA ARG A 134 13.92 -0.13 22.59
C ARG A 134 13.54 1.28 22.15
N SER A 135 13.87 2.26 22.99
CA SER A 135 13.78 3.67 22.59
C SER A 135 14.74 3.90 21.43
N LEU A 136 14.25 4.61 20.41
CA LEU A 136 15.12 5.18 19.38
C LEU A 136 15.67 6.47 19.99
N GLU A 137 16.91 6.41 20.49
CA GLU A 137 17.67 7.59 20.90
C GLU A 137 18.23 8.33 19.67
#